data_AF-A0AAE2CCQ9-F1
#
_entry.id   AF-A0AAE2CCQ9-F1
#
_cell.length_a   1.000
_cell.length_b   1.000
_cell.length_c   1.000
_cell.angle_alpha   90.00
_cell.angle_beta   90.00
_cell.angle_gamma   90.00
#
_symmetry.space_group_name_H-M   'P 1'
#
loop_
_entity.id
_entity.type
_entity.pdbx_description
1 polymer ?
#
loop_
_entity_poly.entity_id
_entity_poly.type
_entity_poly.pdbx_seq_one_letter_code
_entity_poly.pdbx_strand_id
1 'polypeptide(L)'
;MNEKDCSSSIIPHESRIIIQDNTTFPSGIILDDTNYPLWLQVMEMRIGARNKSRFIKGTTPKPPAHDNQLESWLIDSNWVKSWLIDSMSPLLMQGSCCKDIL
;
A
#
# COMPACT_ATOMS: atom_id res chain seq x y z
N MET A 1 -14.26 4.74 55.01
CA MET A 1 -13.75 3.35 55.06
C MET A 1 -14.49 2.59 53.96
N ASN A 2 -13.74 2.02 53.01
CA ASN A 2 -14.09 1.01 51.97
C ASN A 2 -15.27 1.35 51.01
N GLU A 3 -15.01 1.78 49.77
CA GLU A 3 -14.50 1.03 48.60
C GLU A 3 -15.49 0.00 48.06
N LYS A 4 -16.05 0.26 46.85
CA LYS A 4 -16.05 -0.66 45.69
C LYS A 4 -16.09 0.15 44.39
N ASP A 5 -14.93 0.21 43.76
CA ASP A 5 -14.69 0.71 42.41
C ASP A 5 -15.37 -0.20 41.39
N CYS A 6 -16.18 0.37 40.50
CA CYS A 6 -16.67 -0.34 39.32
C CYS A 6 -15.77 0.06 38.15
N SER A 7 -14.60 -0.57 38.08
CA SER A 7 -13.79 -0.61 36.86
C SER A 7 -14.57 -1.36 35.79
N SER A 8 -15.41 -0.64 35.04
CA SER A 8 -15.76 -1.06 33.69
C SER A 8 -14.61 -0.67 32.77
N SER A 9 -13.77 -1.65 32.47
CA SER A 9 -12.71 -1.55 31.48
C SER A 9 -13.26 -0.97 30.18
N ILE A 10 -12.81 0.22 29.83
CA ILE A 10 -12.87 0.74 28.48
C ILE A 10 -12.01 -0.21 27.64
N ILE A 11 -12.64 -1.12 26.90
CA ILE A 11 -12.01 -1.71 25.73
C ILE A 11 -12.38 -0.77 24.59
N PRO A 12 -11.45 0.06 24.07
CA PRO A 12 -11.67 0.62 22.75
C PRO A 12 -11.74 -0.60 21.83
N HIS A 13 -12.94 -0.90 21.34
CA HIS A 13 -13.06 -1.72 20.16
C HIS A 13 -12.39 -0.88 19.08
N GLU A 14 -11.10 -1.12 18.88
CA GLU A 14 -10.39 -0.70 17.68
C GLU A 14 -11.21 -1.27 16.53
N SER A 15 -12.10 -0.44 15.99
CA SER A 15 -12.40 -0.46 14.59
C SER A 15 -11.06 -0.26 13.90
N ARG A 16 -10.32 -1.37 13.73
CA ARG A 16 -9.42 -1.52 12.60
C ARG A 16 -10.30 -1.21 11.43
N ILE A 17 -10.23 0.04 10.96
CA ILE A 17 -10.62 0.40 9.63
C ILE A 17 -9.78 -0.57 8.80
N ILE A 18 -10.40 -1.67 8.39
CA ILE A 18 -9.88 -2.45 7.29
C ILE A 18 -9.99 -1.45 6.15
N ILE A 19 -8.93 -0.67 5.94
CA ILE A 19 -8.67 -0.10 4.63
C ILE A 19 -8.58 -1.36 3.79
N GLN A 20 -9.70 -1.77 3.19
CA GLN A 20 -9.66 -2.80 2.18
C GLN A 20 -8.68 -2.23 1.17
N ASP A 21 -7.54 -2.90 1.01
CA ASP A 21 -6.56 -2.53 0.01
C ASP A 21 -7.25 -2.51 -1.38
N ASN A 22 -8.43 -3.14 -1.52
CA ASN A 22 -9.35 -3.05 -2.66
C ASN A 22 -9.95 -1.70 -3.04
N THR A 23 -9.88 -0.71 -2.15
CA THR A 23 -10.49 0.58 -2.41
C THR A 23 -9.70 1.31 -3.50
N THR A 24 -10.43 1.91 -4.44
CA THR A 24 -9.90 2.79 -5.49
C THR A 24 -8.78 3.66 -4.92
N PHE A 25 -7.65 3.70 -5.61
CA PHE A 25 -6.50 4.52 -5.25
C PHE A 25 -6.51 5.76 -6.15
N PRO A 26 -7.33 6.80 -5.88
CA PRO A 26 -7.39 7.96 -6.75
C PRO A 26 -6.14 8.80 -6.49
N SER A 27 -5.01 8.50 -7.14
CA SER A 27 -3.72 9.17 -6.94
C SER A 27 -3.84 10.70 -6.93
N GLY A 28 -4.82 11.23 -7.67
CA GLY A 28 -5.06 12.68 -7.81
C GLY A 28 -3.98 13.37 -8.63
N ILE A 29 -2.98 12.61 -9.07
CA ILE A 29 -1.86 13.01 -9.91
C ILE A 29 -1.50 11.82 -10.81
N ILE A 30 -1.26 12.09 -12.08
CA ILE A 30 -0.82 11.10 -13.07
C ILE A 30 0.64 11.38 -13.38
N LEU A 31 1.51 10.37 -13.26
CA LEU A 31 2.93 10.51 -13.61
C LEU A 31 3.06 10.87 -15.09
N ASP A 32 3.82 11.92 -15.35
CA ASP A 32 4.27 12.36 -16.67
C ASP A 32 5.79 12.57 -16.66
N ASP A 33 6.32 13.12 -17.75
CA ASP A 33 7.75 13.38 -17.95
C ASP A 33 8.27 14.59 -17.14
N THR A 34 7.40 15.33 -16.46
CA THR A 34 7.73 16.57 -15.75
C THR A 34 7.55 16.51 -14.24
N ASN A 35 6.74 15.57 -13.74
CA ASN A 35 6.21 15.64 -12.37
C ASN A 35 6.68 14.52 -11.42
N TYR A 36 7.70 13.74 -11.82
CA TYR A 36 8.20 12.61 -11.02
C TYR A 36 8.43 12.92 -9.53
N PRO A 37 9.09 14.02 -9.12
CA PRO A 37 9.30 14.31 -7.70
C PRO A 37 8.00 14.47 -6.90
N LEU A 38 7.00 15.16 -7.47
CA LEU A 38 5.70 15.37 -6.81
C LEU A 38 4.89 14.06 -6.78
N TRP A 39 4.87 13.33 -7.90
CA TRP A 39 4.22 12.03 -7.97
C TRP A 39 4.80 11.06 -6.94
N LEU A 40 6.13 10.96 -6.84
CA LEU A 40 6.80 10.09 -5.89
C LEU A 40 6.39 10.40 -4.45
N GLN A 41 6.41 11.69 -4.06
CA GLN A 41 6.00 12.12 -2.72
C GLN A 41 4.55 11.73 -2.39
N VAL A 42 3.62 11.93 -3.34
CA VAL A 42 2.21 11.57 -3.17
C VAL A 42 2.05 10.04 -3.06
N MET A 43 2.77 9.28 -3.86
CA MET A 43 2.72 7.80 -3.83
C MET A 43 3.29 7.25 -2.54
N GLU A 44 4.44 7.75 -2.07
CA GLU A 44 5.01 7.36 -0.78
C GLU A 44 4.05 7.61 0.38
N MET A 45 3.41 8.78 0.42
CA MET A 45 2.45 9.14 1.46
C MET A 45 1.23 8.21 1.44
N ARG A 46 0.62 8.00 0.28
CA ARG A 46 -0.61 7.19 0.16
C ARG A 46 -0.38 5.70 0.40
N ILE A 47 0.71 5.16 -0.12
CA ILE A 47 1.10 3.75 0.11
C ILE A 47 1.56 3.56 1.56
N GLY A 48 2.23 4.56 2.13
CA GLY A 48 2.56 4.62 3.56
C GLY A 48 1.32 4.59 4.45
N ALA A 49 0.29 5.36 4.12
CA ALA A 49 -0.99 5.38 4.84
C ALA A 49 -1.71 4.01 4.85
N ARG A 50 -1.39 3.13 3.90
CA ARG A 50 -1.90 1.75 3.80
C ARG A 50 -0.97 0.70 4.44
N ASN A 51 0.08 1.14 5.13
CA ASN A 51 1.11 0.27 5.72
C ASN A 51 1.83 -0.63 4.68
N LYS A 52 1.94 -0.17 3.43
CA LYS A 52 2.61 -0.91 2.34
C LYS A 52 3.93 -0.26 1.90
N SER A 53 4.45 0.74 2.62
CA SER A 53 5.69 1.46 2.28
C SER A 53 6.91 0.55 2.09
N ARG A 54 6.92 -0.60 2.79
CA ARG A 54 7.94 -1.64 2.70
C ARG A 54 8.11 -2.25 1.31
N PHE A 55 7.06 -2.23 0.48
CA PHE A 55 7.11 -2.70 -0.90
C PHE A 55 7.75 -1.69 -1.84
N ILE A 56 7.56 -0.38 -1.62
CA ILE A 56 8.27 0.67 -2.39
C ILE A 56 9.75 0.69 -2.01
N LYS A 57 10.06 0.61 -0.72
CA LYS A 57 11.43 0.69 -0.20
C LYS A 57 12.26 -0.58 -0.45
N GLY A 58 11.64 -1.65 -0.95
CA GLY A 58 12.29 -2.95 -1.15
C GLY A 58 12.76 -3.62 0.15
N THR A 59 12.28 -3.17 1.31
CA THR A 59 12.70 -3.70 2.62
C THR A 59 12.00 -5.00 3.00
N THR A 60 11.03 -5.45 2.20
CA THR A 60 10.35 -6.75 2.37
C THR A 60 10.68 -7.67 1.20
N PRO A 61 11.70 -8.54 1.34
CA PRO A 61 12.07 -9.48 0.28
C PRO A 61 10.95 -10.49 0.04
N LYS A 62 10.91 -11.06 -1.17
CA LYS A 62 9.98 -12.14 -1.53
C LYS A 62 10.24 -13.37 -0.64
N PRO A 63 9.22 -13.90 0.05
CA PRO A 63 9.37 -15.12 0.84
C PRO A 63 9.71 -16.35 -0.02
N PRO A 64 10.32 -17.41 0.55
CA PRO A 64 10.52 -18.69 -0.11
C PRO A 64 9.21 -19.35 -0.54
N ALA A 65 9.28 -20.26 -1.52
CA ALA A 65 8.12 -20.98 -2.07
C ALA A 65 7.28 -21.75 -1.03
N HIS A 66 7.89 -22.16 0.08
CA HIS A 66 7.24 -22.95 1.14
C HIS A 66 6.77 -22.10 2.33
N ASP A 67 6.95 -20.78 2.27
CA ASP A 67 6.53 -19.87 3.33
C ASP A 67 5.01 -19.61 3.23
N ASN A 68 4.32 -19.69 4.36
CA ASN A 68 2.88 -19.42 4.43
C ASN A 68 2.53 -17.94 4.18
N GLN A 69 3.51 -17.04 4.21
CA GLN A 69 3.37 -15.61 3.90
C GLN A 69 3.58 -15.29 2.43
N LEU A 70 3.96 -16.25 1.57
CA LEU A 70 4.22 -15.97 0.16
C LEU A 70 2.98 -15.43 -0.55
N GLU A 71 1.81 -16.04 -0.33
CA GLU A 71 0.55 -15.62 -0.95
C GLU A 71 0.15 -14.20 -0.55
N SER A 72 0.22 -13.88 0.75
CA SER A 72 -0.10 -12.52 1.23
C SER A 72 0.89 -11.49 0.72
N TRP A 73 2.18 -11.84 0.63
CA TRP A 73 3.20 -10.99 0.03
C TRP A 73 2.93 -10.73 -1.46
N LEU A 74 2.54 -11.76 -2.23
CA LEU A 74 2.22 -11.62 -3.65
C LEU A 74 1.01 -10.73 -3.87
N ILE A 75 -0.04 -10.92 -3.08
CA ILE A 75 -1.24 -10.08 -3.10
C ILE A 75 -0.84 -8.63 -2.84
N ASP A 76 -0.20 -8.35 -1.71
CA ASP A 76 0.21 -6.99 -1.33
C ASP A 76 1.13 -6.34 -2.38
N SER A 77 2.09 -7.11 -2.93
CA SER A 77 2.99 -6.65 -3.98
C SER A 77 2.22 -6.26 -5.25
N ASN A 78 1.25 -7.07 -5.66
CA ASN A 78 0.42 -6.80 -6.83
C ASN A 78 -0.49 -5.60 -6.63
N TRP A 79 -1.05 -5.40 -5.43
CA TRP A 79 -1.79 -4.18 -5.09
C TRP A 79 -0.94 -2.92 -5.29
N VAL A 80 0.27 -2.92 -4.75
CA VAL A 80 1.19 -1.78 -4.88
C VAL A 80 1.55 -1.54 -6.34
N LYS A 81 1.83 -2.60 -7.12
CA LYS A 81 2.09 -2.47 -8.56
C LYS A 81 0.91 -1.91 -9.32
N SER A 82 -0.31 -2.39 -9.06
CA SER A 82 -1.53 -1.87 -9.67
C SER A 82 -1.70 -0.38 -9.37
N TRP A 83 -1.51 0.07 -8.13
CA TRP A 83 -1.60 1.49 -7.80
C TRP A 83 -0.55 2.34 -8.51
N LEU A 84 0.68 1.84 -8.66
CA LEU A 84 1.73 2.52 -9.41
C LEU A 84 1.30 2.66 -10.88
N ILE A 85 0.88 1.55 -11.50
CA ILE A 85 0.42 1.50 -12.89
C ILE A 85 -0.77 2.44 -13.13
N ASP A 86 -1.80 2.38 -12.29
CA ASP A 86 -3.02 3.18 -12.40
C ASP A 86 -2.75 4.68 -12.23
N SER A 87 -1.60 5.03 -11.65
CA SER A 87 -1.16 6.41 -11.43
C SER A 87 -0.18 6.92 -12.49
N MET A 88 0.07 6.17 -13.57
CA MET A 88 0.97 6.56 -14.66
C MET A 88 0.22 6.94 -15.92
N SER A 89 0.75 7.90 -16.67
CA SER A 89 0.24 8.22 -18.00
C SER A 89 0.39 7.01 -18.94
N PRO A 90 -0.64 6.63 -19.72
CA PRO A 90 -0.54 5.54 -20.69
C PRO A 90 0.62 5.69 -21.68
N LEU A 91 1.03 6.92 -21.98
CA LEU A 91 2.17 7.19 -22.86
C LEU A 91 3.49 6.69 -22.26
N LEU A 92 3.68 6.81 -20.95
CA LEU A 92 4.84 6.26 -20.25
C LEU A 92 4.80 4.73 -20.19
N MET A 93 3.59 4.16 -20.05
CA MET A 93 3.40 2.70 -20.05
C MET A 93 3.63 2.05 -21.43
N GLN A 94 3.39 2.79 -22.51
CA GLN A 94 3.61 2.29 -23.88
C GLN A 94 5.08 2.32 -24.32
N GLY A 95 5.96 2.97 -23.54
CA GLY A 95 7.41 2.87 -23.70
C GLY A 95 7.86 1.42 -23.54
N SER A 96 8.70 0.94 -24.46
CA SER A 96 9.09 -0.47 -24.66
C SER A 96 9.78 -1.17 -23.48
N CYS A 97 9.83 -0.58 -22.29
CA CYS A 97 10.36 -1.15 -21.04
C CYS A 97 9.28 -1.82 -20.16
N CYS A 98 7.99 -1.50 -20.33
CA CYS A 98 6.92 -2.04 -19.47
C CYS A 98 6.42 -3.44 -19.85
N LYS A 99 6.96 -4.07 -20.90
CA LYS A 99 6.55 -5.44 -21.28
C LYS A 99 7.08 -6.52 -20.34
N ASP A 100 8.11 -6.21 -19.54
CA ASP A 100 8.76 -7.16 -18.65
C ASP A 100 8.25 -7.10 -17.19
N ILE A 101 7.20 -6.32 -16.93
CA ILE A 101 6.58 -6.19 -15.59
C ILE A 101 5.39 -7.15 -15.39
N LEU A 102 4.95 -7.84 -16.46
CA LEU A 102 3.91 -8.88 -16.43
C LEU A 102 4.52 -10.29 -16.37
#